data_AF-A0A150NSP0-F1
#
_entry.id   AF-A0A150NSP0-F1
#
_cell.length_a   1.000
_cell.length_b   1.000
_cell.length_c   1.000
_cell.angle_alpha   90.00
_cell.angle_beta   90.00
_cell.angle_gamma   90.00
#
_symmetry.space_group_name_H-M   'P 1'
#
loop_
_entity.id
_entity.type
_entity.pdbx_description
1 polymer ?
#
loop_
_entity_poly.entity_id
_entity_poly.type
_entity_poly.pdbx_seq_one_letter_code
_entity_poly.pdbx_strand_id
1 'polypeptide(L)'
;MTTHPSQFASSLNQIGVPYKIAYSVSLTLRYIPDLQEEFFTIKMSQEARGMELSKKVSLMQRIKGNLRIITPLIFSSLERIDTIATAMELRRFGKEKKRTWYSYQALKKGDYLTLLLAALFLVASLLLILQNQGRFYNSWK
;
A
#
# COMPACT_ATOMS: atom_id res chain seq x y z
N MET A 1 -8.76 6.27 8.35
CA MET A 1 -7.32 5.95 8.26
C MET A 1 -6.58 6.77 9.30
N THR A 2 -5.82 6.15 10.19
CA THR A 2 -5.17 6.81 11.34
C THR A 2 -3.83 7.46 10.98
N THR A 3 -3.30 7.22 9.79
CA THR A 3 -2.00 7.76 9.32
C THR A 3 -2.13 8.26 7.88
N HIS A 4 -1.57 9.45 7.62
CA HIS A 4 -1.54 10.02 6.27
C HIS A 4 -0.42 9.34 5.44
N PRO A 5 -0.61 9.06 4.14
CA PRO A 5 0.40 8.40 3.31
C PRO A 5 1.78 9.06 3.32
N SER A 6 1.85 10.39 3.48
CA SER A 6 3.14 11.10 3.59
C SER A 6 3.88 10.84 4.91
N GLN A 7 3.14 10.63 6.01
CA GLN A 7 3.72 10.28 7.31
C GLN A 7 4.21 8.83 7.30
N PHE A 8 3.49 7.95 6.60
CA PHE A 8 3.93 6.57 6.39
C PHE A 8 5.24 6.49 5.59
N ALA A 9 5.38 7.27 4.51
CA ALA A 9 6.65 7.29 3.78
C ALA A 9 7.81 7.89 4.60
N SER A 10 7.55 8.90 5.43
CA SER A 10 8.61 9.46 6.27
C SER A 10 9.08 8.46 7.32
N SER A 11 8.19 7.62 7.87
CA SER A 11 8.57 6.54 8.79
C SER A 11 9.35 5.41 8.10
N LEU A 12 9.02 5.02 6.86
CA LEU A 12 9.84 4.06 6.11
C LEU A 12 11.28 4.56 5.91
N ASN A 13 11.45 5.84 5.57
CA ASN A 13 12.78 6.41 5.42
C ASN A 13 13.54 6.51 6.76
N GLN A 14 12.84 6.69 7.89
CA GLN A 14 13.46 6.62 9.23
C GLN A 14 14.00 5.22 9.55
N ILE A 15 13.36 4.16 9.06
CA ILE A 15 13.77 2.77 9.25
C ILE A 15 14.98 2.40 8.34
N GLY A 16 15.43 3.32 7.48
CA GLY A 16 16.60 3.14 6.60
C GLY A 16 16.27 2.76 5.16
N VAL A 17 14.98 2.72 4.79
CA VAL A 17 14.56 2.50 3.40
C VAL A 17 14.95 3.73 2.56
N PRO A 18 15.57 3.56 1.37
CA PRO A 18 15.88 4.68 0.49
C PRO A 18 14.65 5.56 0.20
N TYR A 19 14.82 6.88 0.27
CA TYR A 19 13.70 7.83 0.10
C TYR A 19 12.93 7.64 -1.21
N LYS A 20 13.56 7.13 -2.27
CA LYS A 20 12.90 6.84 -3.55
C LYS A 20 11.83 5.78 -3.38
N ILE A 21 12.14 4.68 -2.68
CA ILE A 21 11.21 3.58 -2.40
C ILE A 21 10.11 4.06 -1.46
N ALA A 22 10.49 4.75 -0.37
CA ALA A 22 9.51 5.28 0.57
C ALA A 22 8.51 6.23 -0.12
N TYR A 23 9.00 7.11 -1.00
CA TYR A 23 8.16 8.02 -1.77
C TYR A 23 7.24 7.28 -2.74
N SER A 24 7.76 6.29 -3.49
CA SER A 24 6.95 5.45 -4.39
C SER A 24 5.80 4.77 -3.66
N VAL A 25 6.03 4.23 -2.46
CA VAL A 25 4.96 3.60 -1.65
C VAL A 25 3.89 4.63 -1.27
N SER A 26 4.27 5.83 -0.79
CA SER A 26 3.26 6.88 -0.50
C SER A 26 2.51 7.33 -1.74
N LEU A 27 3.18 7.38 -2.89
CA LEU A 27 2.55 7.71 -4.16
C LEU A 27 1.53 6.63 -4.51
N THR A 28 1.90 5.35 -4.49
CA THR A 28 0.98 4.24 -4.75
C THR A 28 -0.25 4.29 -3.83
N LEU A 29 -0.06 4.49 -2.51
CA LEU A 29 -1.18 4.59 -1.56
C LEU A 29 -2.14 5.75 -1.87
N ARG A 30 -1.61 6.87 -2.36
CA ARG A 30 -2.42 8.01 -2.82
C ARG A 30 -3.16 7.71 -4.12
N TYR A 31 -2.59 6.89 -4.99
CA TYR A 31 -3.13 6.60 -6.32
C TYR A 31 -4.18 5.49 -6.33
N ILE A 32 -4.22 4.63 -5.30
CA ILE A 32 -5.24 3.57 -5.19
C ILE A 32 -6.67 4.13 -5.27
N PRO A 33 -7.05 5.18 -4.50
CA PRO A 33 -8.36 5.81 -4.63
C PRO A 33 -8.66 6.31 -6.05
N ASP A 34 -7.72 7.01 -6.67
CA ASP A 34 -7.87 7.55 -8.04
C ASP A 34 -8.08 6.42 -9.07
N LEU A 35 -7.31 5.33 -8.95
CA LEU A 35 -7.44 4.16 -9.82
C LEU A 35 -8.79 3.44 -9.63
N GLN A 36 -9.33 3.42 -8.41
CA GLN A 36 -10.65 2.86 -8.14
C GLN A 36 -11.74 3.70 -8.79
N GLU A 37 -11.69 5.02 -8.65
CA GLU A 37 -12.65 5.93 -9.28
C GLU A 37 -12.62 5.80 -10.81
N GLU A 38 -11.43 5.73 -11.40
CA GLU A 38 -11.26 5.52 -12.83
C GLU A 38 -11.79 4.17 -13.29
N PHE A 39 -11.51 3.09 -12.54
CA PHE A 39 -12.08 1.78 -12.80
C PHE A 39 -13.62 1.81 -12.79
N PHE A 40 -14.24 2.45 -11.79
CA PHE A 40 -15.70 2.56 -11.72
C PHE A 40 -16.26 3.40 -12.86
N THR A 41 -15.60 4.49 -13.23
CA THR A 41 -16.00 5.33 -14.37
C THR A 41 -15.98 4.55 -15.68
N ILE A 42 -14.89 3.82 -15.95
CA ILE A 42 -14.78 2.96 -17.14
C ILE A 42 -15.84 1.86 -17.09
N LYS A 43 -16.00 1.20 -15.94
CA LYS A 43 -17.01 0.15 -15.75
C LYS A 43 -18.41 0.66 -16.07
N MET A 44 -18.82 1.80 -15.52
CA MET A 44 -20.13 2.39 -15.77
C MET A 44 -20.32 2.77 -17.24
N SER A 45 -19.29 3.31 -17.90
CA SER A 45 -19.32 3.60 -19.33
C SER A 45 -19.52 2.33 -20.18
N GLN A 46 -18.85 1.24 -19.81
CA GLN A 46 -19.01 -0.05 -20.48
C GLN A 46 -20.40 -0.67 -20.23
N GLU A 47 -20.94 -0.56 -19.03
CA GLU A 47 -22.31 -0.99 -18.71
C GLU A 47 -23.35 -0.20 -19.51
N ALA A 48 -23.16 1.12 -19.68
CA ALA A 48 -24.01 1.96 -20.54
C ALA A 48 -23.95 1.57 -22.03
N ARG A 49 -22.82 1.01 -22.48
CA ARG A 49 -22.66 0.44 -23.83
C ARG A 49 -23.24 -0.97 -23.97
N GLY A 50 -23.99 -1.44 -22.97
CA GLY A 50 -24.68 -2.73 -23.00
C GLY A 50 -23.82 -3.92 -22.60
N MET A 51 -22.62 -3.72 -22.02
CA MET A 51 -21.90 -4.84 -21.40
C MET A 51 -22.51 -5.19 -20.04
N GLU A 52 -23.17 -6.35 -19.99
CA GLU A 52 -23.64 -6.90 -18.73
C GLU A 52 -22.51 -7.67 -18.02
N LEU A 53 -21.98 -7.08 -16.95
CA LEU A 53 -20.93 -7.68 -16.10
C LEU A 53 -21.51 -8.46 -14.91
N SER A 54 -22.83 -8.61 -14.88
CA SER A 54 -23.59 -9.19 -13.78
C SER A 54 -23.39 -10.70 -13.64
N LYS A 55 -23.83 -11.25 -12.50
CA LYS A 55 -23.80 -12.69 -12.21
C LYS A 55 -24.61 -13.54 -13.19
N LYS A 56 -25.52 -12.92 -13.95
CA LYS A 56 -26.40 -13.56 -14.95
C LYS A 56 -25.66 -14.04 -16.20
N VAL A 57 -24.44 -13.57 -16.43
CA VAL A 57 -23.64 -13.85 -17.63
C VAL A 57 -22.61 -14.95 -17.38
N SER A 58 -22.34 -15.77 -18.42
CA SER A 58 -21.38 -16.87 -18.37
C SER A 58 -19.97 -16.40 -17.96
N LEU A 59 -19.21 -17.27 -17.28
CA LEU A 59 -17.89 -16.93 -16.74
C LEU A 59 -16.93 -16.42 -17.82
N MET A 60 -16.96 -17.03 -19.01
CA MET A 60 -16.12 -16.65 -20.15
C MET A 60 -16.46 -15.26 -20.68
N GLN A 61 -17.75 -14.92 -20.79
CA GLN A 61 -18.19 -13.59 -21.21
C GLN A 61 -17.82 -12.52 -20.17
N ARG A 62 -17.85 -12.85 -18.87
CA ARG A 62 -17.40 -11.94 -17.80
C ARG A 62 -15.90 -11.65 -17.87
N ILE A 63 -15.07 -12.66 -18.11
CA ILE A 63 -13.62 -12.48 -18.29
C ILE A 63 -13.37 -11.56 -19.49
N LYS A 64 -14.02 -11.81 -20.62
CA LYS A 64 -13.91 -10.96 -21.82
C LYS A 64 -14.37 -9.53 -21.58
N GLY A 65 -15.43 -9.34 -20.78
CA GLY A 65 -15.92 -8.02 -20.36
C GLY A 65 -14.92 -7.28 -19.47
N ASN A 66 -14.32 -7.97 -18.49
CA ASN A 66 -13.30 -7.40 -17.61
C ASN A 66 -12.05 -6.98 -18.37
N LEU A 67 -11.62 -7.76 -19.37
CA LEU A 67 -10.47 -7.39 -20.23
C LEU A 67 -10.70 -6.05 -20.94
N ARG A 68 -11.92 -5.75 -21.37
CA ARG A 68 -12.28 -4.46 -22.01
C ARG A 68 -12.22 -3.27 -21.06
N ILE A 69 -12.29 -3.48 -19.74
CA ILE A 69 -12.09 -2.44 -18.72
C ILE A 69 -10.60 -2.28 -18.42
N ILE A 70 -9.87 -3.40 -18.32
CA ILE A 70 -8.45 -3.39 -17.98
C ILE A 70 -7.62 -2.69 -19.05
N THR A 71 -7.89 -2.92 -20.34
CA THR A 71 -7.14 -2.29 -21.43
C THR A 71 -7.10 -0.75 -21.34
N PRO A 72 -8.23 -0.01 -21.31
CA PRO A 72 -8.21 1.44 -21.20
C PRO A 72 -7.65 1.92 -19.85
N LEU A 73 -7.90 1.18 -18.75
CA LEU A 73 -7.33 1.52 -17.45
C LEU A 73 -5.80 1.48 -17.45
N ILE A 74 -5.20 0.50 -18.13
CA ILE A 74 -3.73 0.40 -18.29
C ILE A 74 -3.21 1.57 -19.10
N PHE A 75 -3.80 1.88 -20.26
CA PHE A 75 -3.33 2.99 -21.08
C PHE A 75 -3.40 4.33 -20.36
N SER A 76 -4.51 4.61 -19.68
CA SER A 76 -4.65 5.82 -18.86
C SER A 76 -3.64 5.86 -17.71
N SER A 77 -3.42 4.72 -17.04
CA SER A 77 -2.43 4.62 -15.97
C SER A 77 -1.00 4.90 -16.47
N LEU A 78 -0.64 4.41 -17.67
CA LEU A 78 0.67 4.65 -18.28
C LEU A 78 0.87 6.14 -18.62
N GLU A 79 -0.11 6.76 -19.27
CA GLU A 79 -0.07 8.19 -19.62
C GLU A 79 0.06 9.08 -18.36
N ARG A 80 -0.68 8.70 -17.31
CA ARG A 80 -0.58 9.33 -16.00
C ARG A 80 0.82 9.18 -15.39
N ILE A 81 1.39 7.97 -15.43
CA ILE A 81 2.76 7.69 -14.94
C ILE A 81 3.77 8.57 -15.66
N ASP A 82 3.72 8.68 -16.98
CA ASP A 82 4.63 9.51 -17.76
C ASP A 82 4.53 10.97 -17.35
N THR A 83 3.31 11.50 -17.24
CA THR A 83 3.06 12.88 -16.78
C THR A 83 3.67 13.15 -15.40
N ILE A 84 3.52 12.20 -14.47
CA ILE A 84 4.07 12.33 -13.10
C ILE A 84 5.58 12.22 -13.11
N ALA A 85 6.14 11.28 -13.86
CA ALA A 85 7.58 11.08 -13.97
C ALA A 85 8.26 12.33 -14.51
N THR A 86 7.74 12.90 -15.61
CA THR A 86 8.24 14.16 -16.16
C THR A 86 8.11 15.30 -15.14
N ALA A 87 6.98 15.43 -14.45
CA ALA A 87 6.81 16.45 -13.40
C ALA A 87 7.79 16.25 -12.22
N MET A 88 8.10 15.01 -11.87
CA MET A 88 9.08 14.67 -10.83
C MET A 88 10.51 15.02 -11.26
N GLU A 89 10.87 14.75 -12.51
CA GLU A 89 12.17 15.13 -13.09
C GLU A 89 12.35 16.65 -13.10
N LEU A 90 11.33 17.41 -13.52
CA LEU A 90 11.33 18.88 -13.49
C LEU A 90 11.52 19.42 -12.06
N ARG A 91 10.99 18.72 -11.06
CA ARG A 91 11.17 19.03 -9.63
C ARG A 91 12.48 18.50 -9.04
N ARG A 92 13.42 18.04 -9.89
CA ARG A 92 14.74 17.47 -9.51
C ARG A 92 14.63 16.28 -8.56
N PHE A 93 13.55 15.51 -8.64
CA PHE A 93 13.43 14.28 -7.88
C PHE A 93 14.56 13.32 -8.26
N GLY A 94 15.20 12.70 -7.27
CA GLY A 94 16.27 11.73 -7.56
C GLY A 94 17.68 12.30 -7.68
N LYS A 95 17.84 13.63 -7.77
CA LYS A 95 19.15 14.29 -7.96
C LYS A 95 20.09 14.11 -6.77
N GLU A 96 19.57 14.26 -5.56
CA GLU A 96 20.36 14.21 -4.33
C GLU A 96 20.24 12.84 -3.64
N LYS A 97 21.29 12.46 -2.88
CA LYS A 97 21.31 11.22 -2.09
C LYS A 97 20.36 11.26 -0.89
N LYS A 98 20.11 12.45 -0.34
CA LYS A 98 19.25 12.68 0.84
C LYS A 98 18.11 13.63 0.49
N ARG A 99 16.95 13.43 1.12
CA ARG A 99 15.75 14.25 0.97
C ARG A 99 15.27 14.71 2.33
N THR A 100 14.82 15.95 2.44
CA THR A 100 14.13 16.49 3.62
C THR A 100 12.64 16.15 3.57
N TRP A 101 12.05 15.84 4.73
CA TRP A 101 10.63 15.46 4.86
C TRP A 101 9.86 16.56 5.57
N TYR A 102 8.83 17.09 4.91
CA TYR A 102 7.94 18.08 5.52
C TYR A 102 7.05 17.45 6.61
N SER A 103 6.52 16.25 6.35
CA SER A 103 5.63 15.52 7.26
C SER A 103 6.42 14.51 8.11
N TYR A 104 7.45 15.01 8.81
CA TYR A 104 8.26 14.18 9.70
C TYR A 104 7.58 14.04 11.06
N GLN A 105 7.42 12.80 11.53
CA GLN A 105 6.90 12.52 12.86
C GLN A 105 8.00 11.85 13.69
N ALA A 106 8.46 12.53 14.73
CA ALA A 106 9.45 12.00 15.66
C ALA A 106 8.78 11.01 16.63
N LEU A 107 9.46 9.89 16.92
CA LEU A 107 9.04 8.98 17.97
C LEU A 107 9.04 9.70 19.32
N LYS A 108 7.91 9.68 20.00
CA LYS A 108 7.75 10.26 21.33
C LYS A 108 8.24 9.25 22.39
N LYS A 109 8.48 9.73 23.61
CA LYS A 109 8.88 8.88 24.74
C LYS A 109 7.88 7.75 25.03
N GLY A 110 6.58 7.99 24.78
CA GLY A 110 5.54 6.95 24.88
C GLY A 110 5.67 5.84 23.83
N ASP A 111 6.16 6.15 22.63
CA ASP A 111 6.37 5.16 21.57
C ASP A 111 7.53 4.21 21.94
N TYR A 112 8.57 4.73 22.59
CA TYR A 112 9.65 3.90 23.13
C TYR A 112 9.18 2.97 24.25
N LEU A 113 8.32 3.46 25.16
CA LEU A 113 7.78 2.63 26.25
C LEU A 113 6.91 1.49 25.69
N THR A 114 6.04 1.78 24.71
CA THR A 114 5.19 0.76 24.08
C THR A 114 6.01 -0.26 23.28
N LEU A 115 7.05 0.18 22.56
CA LEU A 115 7.98 -0.73 21.87
C LEU A 115 8.72 -1.64 22.85
N LEU A 116 9.17 -1.11 23.98
CA LEU A 116 9.84 -1.90 25.02
C LEU A 116 8.90 -2.95 25.60
N LEU A 117 7.68 -2.56 25.98
CA LEU A 117 6.69 -3.49 26.52
C LEU A 117 6.32 -4.58 25.50
N ALA A 118 6.14 -4.23 24.22
CA ALA A 118 5.86 -5.18 23.16
C ALA A 118 7.03 -6.17 22.96
N ALA A 119 8.28 -5.69 22.96
CA ALA A 119 9.45 -6.55 22.87
C ALA A 119 9.56 -7.50 24.07
N LEU A 120 9.31 -7.01 25.29
CA LEU A 120 9.34 -7.81 26.51
C LEU A 120 8.27 -8.92 26.47
N PHE A 121 7.07 -8.59 26.01
CA PHE A 121 5.99 -9.56 25.81
C PHE A 121 6.34 -10.64 24.77
N LEU A 122 6.97 -10.25 23.66
CA LEU A 122 7.40 -11.17 22.60
C LEU A 122 8.49 -12.12 23.10
N VAL A 123 9.47 -11.60 23.84
CA VAL A 123 10.53 -12.42 24.47
C VAL A 123 9.94 -13.36 25.51
N ALA A 124 9.03 -12.90 26.37
CA ALA A 124 8.37 -13.75 27.35
C ALA A 124 7.58 -14.89 26.67
N SER A 125 6.85 -14.58 25.61
CA SER A 125 6.14 -15.58 24.79
C SER A 125 7.10 -16.62 24.18
N LEU A 126 8.21 -16.17 23.57
CA LEU A 126 9.22 -17.05 23.01
C LEU A 126 9.88 -17.94 24.07
N LEU A 127 10.23 -17.40 25.23
CA LEU A 127 10.82 -18.16 26.34
C LEU A 127 9.86 -19.22 26.87
N LEU A 128 8.57 -18.88 27.03
CA LEU A 128 7.55 -19.85 27.43
C LEU A 128 7.38 -20.95 26.39
N ILE A 129 7.42 -20.63 25.09
CA ILE A 129 7.34 -21.63 24.01
C ILE A 129 8.57 -22.55 24.02
N LEU A 130 9.77 -22.01 24.21
CA LEU A 130 11.02 -22.78 24.26
C LEU A 130 11.12 -23.66 25.50
N GLN A 131 10.69 -23.16 26.66
CA GLN A 131 10.67 -23.92 27.91
C GLN A 131 9.64 -25.05 27.89
N ASN A 132 8.53 -24.88 27.16
CA ASN A 132 7.42 -25.84 27.18
C ASN A 132 7.47 -26.90 26.06
N GLN A 133 8.45 -26.87 25.13
CA GLN A 133 8.63 -27.78 23.97
C GLN A 133 7.34 -28.27 23.25
N GLY A 134 6.25 -27.52 23.35
CA GLY A 134 4.92 -27.96 22.99
C GLY A 134 4.05 -26.73 22.78
N ARG A 135 3.55 -26.57 21.56
CA ARG A 135 2.73 -25.43 21.12
C ARG A 135 1.36 -25.34 21.81
N PHE A 136 1.05 -26.22 22.77
CA PHE A 136 -0.23 -26.26 23.47
C PHE A 136 -0.07 -26.67 24.93
N TYR A 137 -0.77 -25.93 25.79
CA TYR A 137 -1.12 -26.34 27.15
C TYR A 137 -1.88 -27.67 27.09
N ASN A 138 -1.22 -28.79 27.45
CA ASN A 138 -1.89 -30.08 27.63
C ASN A 138 -2.28 -30.21 29.11
N SER A 139 -3.56 -30.02 29.44
CA SER A 139 -4.06 -30.15 30.82
C SER A 139 -4.45 -31.57 31.24
N TRP A 140 -4.00 -32.60 30.52
CA TRP A 140 -4.34 -34.01 30.82
C TRP A 140 -3.15 -34.97 30.73
N LYS A 141 -2.02 -34.63 31.35
CA LYS A 141 -1.07 -35.62 31.91
C LYS A 141 -0.46 -35.09 33.19
#